data_AF-A0A8S2G4R3-F1
#
_entry.id   AF-A0A8S2G4R3-F1
#
_cell.length_a   1.000
_cell.length_b   1.000
_cell.length_c   1.000
_cell.angle_alpha   90.00
_cell.angle_beta   90.00
_cell.angle_gamma   90.00
#
_symmetry.space_group_name_H-M   'P 1'
#
loop_
_entity.id
_entity.type
_entity.pdbx_description
1 polymer ?
#
loop_
_entity_poly.entity_id
_entity_poly.type
_entity_poly.pdbx_seq_one_letter_code
_entity_poly.pdbx_strand_id
1 'polypeptide(L)'
;MNNIADLNLCLPPKLPHTICLQTAPSQTEHINRIVGSLLGLAIGDALGASVEFRSHSYLQQHPINTLTGGGTWGLERGQWTDDTSMALCLAASLIVKKDFQPYDQLVRYKWWWKNGYMSSTGKCFDIGSSTKQSLEEFLRRQNLIHQFQILEKDIDYLSKDFLQQIDYLIFQ
;
A
#
# COMPACT_ATOMS: atom_id res chain seq x y z
N MET A 1 -20.10 -50.76 -32.83
CA MET A 1 -19.11 -49.87 -33.47
C MET A 1 -19.55 -48.44 -33.23
N ASN A 2 -18.62 -47.59 -32.76
CA ASN A 2 -18.67 -46.16 -32.34
C ASN A 2 -18.22 -46.05 -30.87
N ASN A 3 -16.93 -45.81 -30.59
CA ASN A 3 -16.18 -44.54 -30.63
C ASN A 3 -16.15 -43.86 -29.25
N ILE A 4 -15.16 -44.22 -28.41
CA ILE A 4 -14.59 -43.39 -27.33
C ILE A 4 -13.15 -43.87 -27.10
N ALA A 5 -12.21 -43.35 -27.86
CA ALA A 5 -10.78 -43.54 -27.60
C ALA A 5 -10.06 -42.24 -27.94
N ASP A 6 -10.21 -41.23 -27.07
CA ASP A 6 -9.26 -40.12 -26.94
C ASP A 6 -9.57 -39.34 -25.65
N LEU A 7 -9.03 -39.84 -24.54
CA LEU A 7 -8.83 -39.09 -23.30
C LEU A 7 -7.37 -39.28 -22.89
N ASN A 8 -6.46 -38.79 -23.73
CA ASN A 8 -5.08 -38.55 -23.35
C ASN A 8 -5.05 -37.31 -22.44
N LEU A 9 -5.27 -37.53 -21.13
CA LEU A 9 -4.88 -36.58 -20.11
C LEU A 9 -3.36 -36.41 -20.21
N CYS A 10 -2.91 -35.26 -20.72
CA CYS A 10 -1.51 -34.89 -20.70
C CYS A 10 -1.11 -34.60 -19.24
N LEU A 11 -0.67 -35.63 -18.52
CA LEU A 11 -0.03 -35.46 -17.21
C LEU A 11 1.31 -34.72 -17.45
N PRO A 12 1.61 -33.66 -16.67
CA PRO A 12 2.88 -32.96 -16.81
C PRO A 12 4.07 -33.90 -16.54
N PRO A 13 5.22 -33.69 -17.20
CA PRO A 13 6.40 -34.52 -16.99
C PRO A 13 6.79 -34.49 -15.51
N LYS A 14 7.03 -35.68 -14.94
CA LYS A 14 7.55 -35.84 -13.57
C LYS A 14 8.81 -34.97 -13.42
N LEU A 15 8.70 -33.92 -12.62
CA LEU A 15 9.86 -33.12 -12.21
C LEU A 15 10.87 -34.07 -11.55
N PRO A 16 12.17 -34.00 -11.90
CA PRO A 16 13.17 -34.76 -11.17
C PRO A 16 13.22 -34.22 -9.75
N HIS A 17 12.73 -35.02 -8.80
CA HIS A 17 12.92 -34.82 -7.37
C HIS A 17 14.39 -35.05 -7.00
N THR A 18 15.26 -34.17 -7.46
CA THR A 18 16.49 -33.86 -6.73
C THR A 18 16.21 -32.55 -6.04
N ILE A 19 15.79 -32.65 -4.77
CA ILE A 19 15.81 -31.51 -3.86
C ILE A 19 17.28 -31.15 -3.74
N CYS A 20 17.73 -30.22 -4.59
CA CYS A 20 18.94 -29.48 -4.34
C CYS A 20 18.68 -28.80 -2.99
N LEU A 21 19.37 -29.24 -1.93
CA LEU A 21 19.44 -28.51 -0.67
C LEU A 21 20.04 -27.15 -1.01
N GLN A 22 19.20 -26.21 -1.44
CA GLN A 22 19.58 -24.82 -1.57
C GLN A 22 19.95 -24.40 -0.15
N THR A 23 21.25 -24.18 0.06
CA THR A 23 21.77 -23.60 1.30
C THR A 23 20.94 -22.37 1.63
N ALA A 24 20.54 -22.22 2.90
CA ALA A 24 19.79 -21.05 3.34
C ALA A 24 20.48 -19.78 2.82
N PRO A 25 19.73 -18.79 2.29
CA PRO A 25 20.32 -17.59 1.71
C PRO A 25 21.28 -16.95 2.71
N SER A 26 22.40 -16.43 2.22
CA SER A 26 23.31 -15.68 3.10
C SER A 26 22.58 -14.46 3.69
N GLN A 27 23.03 -13.96 4.84
CA GLN A 27 22.48 -12.73 5.42
C GLN A 27 22.51 -11.56 4.41
N THR A 28 23.56 -11.48 3.60
CA THR A 28 23.67 -10.52 2.49
C THR A 28 22.60 -10.73 1.43
N GLU A 29 22.31 -11.97 1.06
CA GLU A 29 21.25 -12.28 0.09
C GLU A 29 19.86 -11.90 0.62
N HIS A 30 19.59 -12.15 1.90
CA HIS A 30 18.35 -11.72 2.55
C HIS A 30 18.21 -10.19 2.53
N ILE A 31 19.26 -9.46 2.90
CA ILE A 31 19.25 -7.99 2.87
C ILE A 31 19.03 -7.49 1.44
N ASN A 32 19.70 -8.07 0.45
CA ASN A 32 19.52 -7.69 -0.96
C ASN A 32 18.09 -7.90 -1.44
N ARG A 33 17.41 -8.98 -1.02
CA ARG A 33 16.01 -9.22 -1.36
C ARG A 33 15.07 -8.20 -0.70
N ILE A 34 15.33 -7.83 0.56
CA ILE A 34 14.54 -6.83 1.29
C ILE A 34 14.73 -5.43 0.68
N VAL A 35 15.96 -5.03 0.40
CA VAL A 35 16.25 -3.75 -0.26
C VAL A 35 15.65 -3.76 -1.67
N GLY A 36 15.83 -4.85 -2.41
CA GLY A 36 15.29 -5.04 -3.74
C GLY A 36 13.76 -4.99 -3.79
N SER A 37 13.05 -5.49 -2.77
CA SER A 37 11.59 -5.41 -2.74
C SER A 37 11.09 -3.98 -2.51
N LEU A 38 11.72 -3.20 -1.63
CA LEU A 38 11.37 -1.81 -1.38
C LEU A 38 11.73 -0.89 -2.55
N LEU A 39 12.92 -1.08 -3.14
CA LEU A 39 13.30 -0.36 -4.36
C LEU A 39 12.44 -0.76 -5.55
N GLY A 40 12.15 -2.06 -5.70
CA GLY A 40 11.29 -2.58 -6.75
C GLY A 40 9.87 -2.03 -6.68
N LEU A 41 9.32 -1.85 -5.47
CA LEU A 41 8.05 -1.18 -5.25
C LEU A 41 8.09 0.26 -5.79
N ALA A 42 9.09 1.05 -5.39
CA ALA A 42 9.20 2.44 -5.83
C ALA A 42 9.48 2.60 -7.34
N ILE A 43 10.28 1.69 -7.93
CA ILE A 43 10.56 1.67 -9.36
C ILE A 43 9.31 1.26 -10.15
N GLY A 44 8.60 0.23 -9.69
CA GLY A 44 7.38 -0.25 -10.34
C GLY A 44 6.27 0.79 -10.33
N ASP A 45 6.08 1.45 -9.18
CA ASP A 45 5.20 2.60 -9.01
C ASP A 45 5.56 3.73 -10.01
N ALA A 46 6.79 4.27 -9.95
CA ALA A 46 7.19 5.36 -10.83
C ALA A 46 7.11 5.03 -12.33
N LEU A 47 7.35 3.77 -12.71
CA LEU A 47 7.19 3.29 -14.08
C LEU A 47 5.71 3.25 -14.47
N GLY A 48 4.86 2.64 -13.63
CA GLY A 48 3.42 2.48 -13.87
C GLY A 48 2.65 3.81 -13.90
N ALA A 49 3.04 4.77 -13.07
CA ALA A 49 2.42 6.09 -12.98
C ALA A 49 2.41 6.84 -14.32
N SER A 50 3.43 6.62 -15.16
CA SER A 50 3.53 7.25 -16.50
C SER A 50 2.40 6.85 -17.45
N VAL A 51 1.75 5.71 -17.20
CA VAL A 51 0.71 5.12 -18.06
C VAL A 51 -0.57 4.79 -17.30
N GLU A 52 -0.74 5.35 -16.12
CA GLU A 52 -1.95 5.20 -15.33
C GLU A 52 -3.20 5.60 -16.15
N PHE A 53 -4.29 4.84 -15.97
CA PHE A 53 -5.56 4.96 -16.71
C PHE A 53 -5.47 4.78 -18.25
N ARG A 54 -4.32 4.36 -18.79
CA ARG A 54 -4.21 3.99 -20.21
C ARG A 54 -4.77 2.59 -20.46
N SER A 55 -5.36 2.40 -21.63
CA SER A 55 -5.85 1.08 -22.04
C SER A 55 -4.69 0.12 -22.32
N HIS A 56 -4.96 -1.18 -22.20
CA HIS A 56 -3.99 -2.19 -22.63
C HIS A 56 -3.58 -2.03 -24.11
N SER A 57 -4.51 -1.67 -25.00
CA SER A 57 -4.22 -1.40 -26.41
C SER A 57 -3.26 -0.22 -26.61
N TYR A 58 -3.35 0.81 -25.76
CA TYR A 58 -2.40 1.91 -25.76
C TYR A 58 -0.99 1.42 -25.40
N LEU A 59 -0.87 0.57 -24.37
CA LEU A 59 0.41 0.02 -23.91
C LEU A 59 1.07 -0.91 -24.95
N GLN A 60 0.27 -1.64 -25.73
CA GLN A 60 0.80 -2.44 -26.84
C GLN A 60 1.45 -1.58 -27.92
N GLN A 61 0.90 -0.38 -28.17
CA GLN A 61 1.43 0.57 -29.16
C GLN A 61 2.56 1.45 -28.60
N HIS A 62 2.56 1.68 -27.28
CA HIS A 62 3.48 2.56 -26.58
C HIS A 62 4.11 1.82 -25.39
N PRO A 63 4.95 0.80 -25.63
CA PRO A 63 5.58 0.06 -24.56
C PRO A 63 6.50 0.97 -23.73
N ILE A 64 6.42 0.85 -22.41
CA ILE A 64 7.29 1.57 -21.48
C ILE A 64 8.42 0.65 -21.00
N ASN A 65 9.64 1.14 -21.08
CA ASN A 65 10.86 0.41 -20.68
C ASN A 65 11.84 1.29 -19.88
N THR A 66 11.48 2.55 -19.65
CA THR A 66 12.30 3.54 -18.96
C THR A 66 11.41 4.45 -18.11
N LEU A 67 12.00 5.07 -17.09
CA LEU A 67 11.32 6.05 -16.25
C LEU A 67 11.16 7.37 -17.02
N THR A 68 10.04 7.54 -17.69
CA THR A 68 9.76 8.70 -18.55
C THR A 68 9.12 9.87 -17.82
N GLY A 69 8.45 9.63 -16.69
CA GLY A 69 7.61 10.63 -16.03
C GLY A 69 6.30 10.87 -16.80
N GLY A 70 5.70 12.04 -16.63
CA GLY A 70 4.43 12.42 -17.27
C GLY A 70 3.23 11.78 -16.58
N GLY A 71 2.40 11.06 -17.34
CA GLY A 71 1.18 10.43 -16.85
C GLY A 71 0.08 11.43 -16.46
N THR A 72 -0.91 10.94 -15.72
CA THR A 72 -2.09 11.70 -15.23
C THR A 72 -1.70 12.97 -14.49
N TRP A 73 -0.60 12.91 -13.74
CA TRP A 73 -0.18 13.93 -12.79
C TRP A 73 0.98 14.82 -13.28
N GLY A 74 1.50 14.57 -14.49
CA GLY A 74 2.60 15.35 -15.06
C GLY A 74 3.91 15.23 -14.26
N LEU A 75 4.22 14.02 -13.78
CA LEU A 75 5.35 13.74 -12.89
C LEU A 75 6.71 13.95 -13.57
N GLU A 76 7.71 14.33 -12.78
CA GLU A 76 9.11 14.25 -13.20
C GLU A 76 9.58 12.79 -13.26
N ARG A 77 10.68 12.56 -13.98
CA ARG A 77 11.26 11.21 -14.11
C ARG A 77 11.64 10.66 -12.73
N GLY A 78 11.11 9.48 -12.40
CA GLY A 78 11.41 8.77 -11.16
C GLY A 78 10.58 9.21 -9.96
N GLN A 79 9.65 10.15 -10.11
CA GLN A 79 8.64 10.42 -9.09
C GLN A 79 7.62 9.28 -9.04
N TRP A 80 7.41 8.76 -7.84
CA TRP A 80 6.48 7.70 -7.45
C TRP A 80 5.23 8.28 -6.76
N THR A 81 4.15 7.51 -6.62
CA THR A 81 2.81 7.96 -6.21
C THR A 81 2.47 7.57 -4.75
N ASP A 82 1.18 7.34 -4.47
CA ASP A 82 0.67 6.99 -3.16
C ASP A 82 1.15 5.60 -2.69
N ASP A 83 1.35 4.63 -3.58
CA ASP A 83 1.90 3.30 -3.27
C ASP A 83 3.20 3.41 -2.45
N THR A 84 4.19 4.14 -2.97
CA THR A 84 5.47 4.34 -2.29
C THR A 84 5.34 5.27 -1.08
N SER A 85 4.51 6.31 -1.16
CA SER A 85 4.27 7.23 -0.04
C SER A 85 3.75 6.48 1.20
N MET A 86 2.74 5.62 1.00
CA MET A 86 2.12 4.82 2.06
C MET A 86 3.08 3.75 2.58
N ALA A 87 3.83 3.08 1.69
CA ALA A 87 4.84 2.11 2.09
C ALA A 87 5.93 2.75 2.99
N LEU A 88 6.42 3.93 2.64
CA LEU A 88 7.40 4.68 3.44
C LEU A 88 6.82 5.11 4.80
N CYS A 89 5.57 5.56 4.83
CA CYS A 89 4.90 5.92 6.08
C CYS A 89 4.77 4.71 7.03
N LEU A 90 4.39 3.54 6.49
CA LEU A 90 4.34 2.29 7.26
C LEU A 90 5.74 1.90 7.77
N ALA A 91 6.75 1.92 6.90
CA ALA A 91 8.12 1.60 7.28
C ALA A 91 8.63 2.52 8.41
N ALA A 92 8.34 3.82 8.32
CA ALA A 92 8.72 4.78 9.36
C ALA A 92 8.02 4.51 10.70
N SER A 93 6.75 4.11 10.70
CA SER A 93 6.05 3.69 11.91
C SER A 93 6.72 2.46 12.53
N LEU A 94 6.93 1.41 11.74
CA LEU A 94 7.58 0.17 12.20
C LEU A 94 8.97 0.42 12.82
N ILE A 95 9.77 1.29 12.20
CA ILE A 95 11.12 1.62 12.67
C ILE A 95 11.07 2.38 14.00
N VAL A 96 10.21 3.41 14.10
CA VAL A 96 10.13 4.29 15.28
C VAL A 96 9.46 3.57 16.45
N LYS A 97 8.41 2.81 16.17
CA LYS A 97 7.62 2.11 17.19
C LYS A 97 8.19 0.77 17.57
N LYS A 98 9.11 0.21 16.77
CA LYS A 98 9.68 -1.14 16.94
C LYS A 98 8.61 -2.25 16.97
N ASP A 99 7.43 -1.95 16.43
CA ASP A 99 6.25 -2.81 16.43
C ASP A 99 5.21 -2.25 15.44
N PHE A 100 4.20 -3.05 15.14
CA PHE A 100 3.04 -2.60 14.39
C PHE A 100 2.08 -1.82 15.29
N GLN A 101 2.01 -0.51 15.09
CA GLN A 101 1.16 0.40 15.86
C GLN A 101 0.20 1.14 14.92
N PRO A 102 -1.05 0.65 14.75
CA PRO A 102 -2.02 1.18 13.79
C PRO A 102 -2.26 2.69 13.91
N TYR A 103 -2.32 3.20 15.15
CA TYR A 103 -2.54 4.63 15.38
C TYR A 103 -1.39 5.48 14.84
N ASP A 104 -0.12 5.12 15.11
CA ASP A 104 1.05 5.85 14.60
C ASP A 104 1.13 5.81 13.06
N GLN A 105 0.77 4.66 12.48
CA GLN A 105 0.69 4.52 11.03
C GLN A 105 -0.36 5.47 10.42
N LEU A 106 -1.57 5.53 10.97
CA LEU A 106 -2.62 6.44 10.51
C LEU A 106 -2.24 7.92 10.70
N VAL A 107 -1.51 8.25 11.78
CA VAL A 107 -0.94 9.60 11.98
C VAL A 107 0.04 9.96 10.86
N ARG A 108 0.91 9.04 10.44
CA ARG A 108 1.85 9.29 9.33
C ARG A 108 1.15 9.39 7.98
N TYR A 109 0.15 8.55 7.73
CA TYR A 109 -0.68 8.69 6.54
C TYR A 109 -1.41 10.03 6.50
N LYS A 110 -1.90 10.52 7.66
CA LYS A 110 -2.42 11.88 7.78
C LYS A 110 -1.34 12.92 7.47
N TRP A 111 -0.10 12.76 7.93
CA TRP A 111 0.98 13.69 7.61
C TRP A 111 1.29 13.73 6.12
N TRP A 112 1.32 12.57 5.46
CA TRP A 112 1.43 12.49 4.00
C TRP A 112 0.27 13.23 3.35
N TRP A 113 -0.97 12.86 3.69
CA TRP A 113 -2.16 13.43 3.07
C TRP A 113 -2.28 14.95 3.25
N LYS A 114 -1.99 15.47 4.43
CA LYS A 114 -2.15 16.91 4.75
C LYS A 114 -0.93 17.76 4.42
N ASN A 115 0.28 17.20 4.49
CA ASN A 115 1.52 17.99 4.42
C ASN A 115 2.53 17.46 3.40
N GLY A 116 2.22 16.41 2.65
CA GLY A 116 3.16 15.81 1.69
C GLY A 116 4.34 15.09 2.33
N TYR A 117 4.25 14.71 3.60
CA TYR A 117 5.27 13.88 4.25
C TYR A 117 5.52 12.61 3.45
N MET A 118 6.78 12.31 3.14
CA MET A 118 7.16 11.16 2.30
C MET A 118 6.45 11.14 0.94
N SER A 119 6.24 12.30 0.31
CA SER A 119 5.82 12.41 -1.09
C SER A 119 7.02 12.74 -1.99
N SER A 120 7.04 12.17 -3.18
CA SER A 120 8.02 12.48 -4.23
C SER A 120 7.88 13.90 -4.81
N THR A 121 6.71 14.54 -4.65
CA THR A 121 6.40 15.87 -5.17
C THR A 121 6.29 16.95 -4.08
N GLY A 122 6.50 16.57 -2.81
CA GLY A 122 6.33 17.46 -1.66
C GLY A 122 4.86 17.75 -1.29
N LYS A 123 3.88 17.17 -1.97
CA LYS A 123 2.44 17.26 -1.66
C LYS A 123 1.76 15.91 -1.80
N CYS A 124 0.63 15.69 -1.14
CA CYS A 124 -0.20 14.52 -1.42
C CYS A 124 -0.87 14.66 -2.79
N PHE A 125 -0.80 13.61 -3.57
CA PHE A 125 -1.56 13.42 -4.81
C PHE A 125 -1.87 11.92 -4.95
N ASP A 126 -2.72 11.57 -5.90
CA ASP A 126 -3.09 10.19 -6.22
C ASP A 126 -3.72 9.37 -5.09
N ILE A 127 -4.20 10.02 -4.02
CA ILE A 127 -4.84 9.30 -2.92
C ILE A 127 -6.14 8.63 -3.38
N GLY A 128 -6.17 7.30 -3.31
CA GLY A 128 -7.38 6.53 -3.61
C GLY A 128 -8.57 6.90 -2.72
N SER A 129 -9.78 6.86 -3.29
CA SER A 129 -11.03 7.27 -2.61
C SER A 129 -11.24 6.56 -1.27
N SER A 130 -10.98 5.25 -1.19
CA SER A 130 -11.15 4.46 0.04
C SER A 130 -10.13 4.85 1.12
N THR A 131 -8.88 5.08 0.73
CA THR A 131 -7.82 5.57 1.64
C THR A 131 -8.20 6.94 2.17
N LYS A 132 -8.63 7.85 1.30
CA LYS A 132 -9.09 9.19 1.68
C LYS A 132 -10.25 9.13 2.68
N GLN A 133 -11.29 8.36 2.40
CA GLN A 133 -12.44 8.20 3.30
C GLN A 133 -12.03 7.64 4.66
N SER A 134 -11.11 6.68 4.68
CA SER A 134 -10.58 6.11 5.93
C SER A 134 -9.80 7.14 6.76
N LEU A 135 -9.01 8.01 6.11
CA LEU A 135 -8.29 9.09 6.79
C LEU A 135 -9.22 10.23 7.24
N GLU A 136 -10.29 10.51 6.49
CA GLU A 136 -11.36 11.44 6.91
C GLU A 136 -12.04 10.94 8.19
N GLU A 137 -12.41 9.66 8.22
CA GLU A 137 -13.00 9.05 9.41
C GLU A 137 -12.03 9.04 10.61
N PHE A 138 -10.76 8.73 10.36
CA PHE A 138 -9.72 8.81 11.40
C PHE A 138 -9.59 10.22 11.99
N LEU A 139 -9.55 11.27 11.15
CA LEU A 139 -9.52 12.66 11.60
C LEU A 139 -10.76 13.03 12.41
N ARG A 140 -11.95 12.62 11.93
CA ARG A 140 -13.21 12.86 12.62
C ARG A 140 -13.20 12.26 14.02
N ARG A 141 -12.78 10.99 14.16
CA ARG A 141 -12.64 10.33 15.47
C ARG A 141 -11.57 10.96 16.36
N GLN A 142 -10.43 11.35 15.78
CA GLN A 142 -9.37 12.02 16.53
C GLN A 142 -9.84 13.35 17.13
N ASN A 143 -10.65 14.12 16.39
CA ASN A 143 -11.25 15.36 16.89
C ASN A 143 -12.24 15.11 18.03
N LEU A 144 -13.06 14.04 17.96
CA LEU A 144 -13.97 13.69 19.05
C LEU A 144 -13.22 13.29 20.31
N ILE A 145 -12.20 12.42 20.19
CA ILE A 145 -11.36 12.01 21.32
C ILE A 145 -10.77 13.24 22.01
N HIS A 146 -10.28 14.22 21.24
CA HIS A 146 -9.77 15.47 21.77
C HIS A 146 -10.87 16.32 22.43
N GLN A 147 -12.02 16.49 21.78
CA GLN A 147 -13.16 17.28 22.27
C GLN A 147 -13.69 16.76 23.60
N PHE A 148 -13.76 15.43 23.76
CA PHE A 148 -14.26 14.78 24.97
C PHE A 148 -13.17 14.41 25.97
N GLN A 149 -11.91 14.76 25.70
CA GLN A 149 -10.75 14.43 26.54
C GLN A 149 -10.64 12.93 26.86
N ILE A 150 -11.03 12.08 25.91
CA ILE A 150 -10.97 10.62 26.06
C ILE A 150 -9.50 10.21 25.96
N LEU A 151 -8.99 9.46 26.94
CA LEU A 151 -7.65 8.88 26.84
C LEU A 151 -7.72 7.64 25.93
N GLU A 152 -6.67 7.42 25.13
CA GLU A 152 -6.61 6.30 24.18
C GLU A 152 -6.88 4.95 24.86
N LYS A 153 -6.36 4.75 26.08
CA LYS A 153 -6.56 3.55 26.90
C LYS A 153 -8.02 3.30 27.33
N ASP A 154 -8.85 4.34 27.30
CA ASP A 154 -10.23 4.28 27.79
C ASP A 154 -11.23 4.06 26.64
N ILE A 155 -10.78 4.15 25.37
CA ILE A 155 -11.65 4.04 24.17
C ILE A 155 -12.43 2.73 24.15
N ASP A 156 -11.78 1.62 24.52
CA ASP A 156 -12.41 0.29 24.51
C ASP A 156 -13.38 0.06 25.69
N TYR A 157 -13.41 0.98 26.66
CA TYR A 157 -14.18 0.86 27.90
C TYR A 157 -15.26 1.95 28.06
N LEU A 158 -15.57 2.68 26.98
CA LEU A 158 -16.61 3.70 26.99
C LEU A 158 -17.99 3.09 27.29
N SER A 159 -18.76 3.74 28.16
CA SER A 159 -20.11 3.30 28.50
C SER A 159 -21.07 3.44 27.31
N LYS A 160 -22.12 2.62 27.26
CA LYS A 160 -23.14 2.71 26.19
C LYS A 160 -23.80 4.08 26.11
N ASP A 161 -24.08 4.69 27.27
CA ASP A 161 -24.69 6.02 27.34
C ASP A 161 -23.77 7.09 26.74
N PHE A 162 -22.46 6.97 27.01
CA PHE A 162 -21.47 7.88 26.44
C PHE A 162 -21.28 7.66 24.93
N LEU A 163 -21.31 6.40 24.47
CA LEU A 163 -21.30 6.08 23.04
C LEU A 163 -22.53 6.67 22.33
N GLN A 164 -23.73 6.58 22.93
CA GLN A 164 -24.94 7.21 22.37
C GLN A 164 -24.84 8.74 22.33
N GLN A 165 -24.24 9.36 23.34
CA GLN A 165 -24.01 10.81 23.35
C GLN A 165 -23.06 11.24 22.24
N ILE A 166 -21.99 10.47 22.02
CA ILE A 166 -21.07 10.68 20.89
C ILE A 166 -21.82 10.50 19.57
N ASP A 167 -22.53 9.40 19.38
CA ASP A 167 -23.26 9.12 18.14
C ASP A 167 -24.27 10.22 17.80
N TYR A 168 -25.03 10.72 18.78
CA TYR A 168 -25.94 11.84 18.58
C TYR A 168 -25.23 13.08 18.03
N LEU A 169 -24.02 13.37 18.50
CA LEU A 169 -23.23 14.51 18.05
C LEU A 169 -22.53 14.27 16.71
N ILE A 170 -22.34 13.00 16.31
CA ILE A 170 -21.77 12.61 15.03
C ILE A 170 -22.80 12.74 13.89
N PHE A 171 -24.05 12.38 14.15
CA PHE A 171 -25.10 12.26 13.14
C PHE A 171 -26.03 13.49 13.03
N GLN A 172 -25.61 14.64 13.56
CA GLN A 172 -26.20 15.97 13.35
C GLN A 172 -25.36 16.73 12.32
#